data_AF-A0A5B0Q3J0-F1
#
_entry.id   AF-A0A5B0Q3J0-F1
#
_cell.length_a   1.000
_cell.length_b   1.000
_cell.length_c   1.000
_cell.angle_alpha   90.00
_cell.angle_beta   90.00
_cell.angle_gamma   90.00
#
_symmetry.space_group_name_H-M   'P 1'
#
loop_
_entity.id
_entity.type
_entity.pdbx_description
1 polymer ?
#
loop_
_entity_poly.entity_id
_entity_poly.type
_entity_poly.pdbx_seq_one_letter_code
_entity_poly.pdbx_strand_id
1 'polypeptide(L)'
;MNISGSVARHGVLKWPTRSERGPDCPAARQALTRLQSKPTQASIQHSKMAITRMIYNSIMKRNSTYVSTIFAGSFIFSIGFDTLTSAWWEQHNKKKLWSTVRENLELK
;
A
#
# COMPACT_ATOMS: atom_id res chain seq x y z
N MET A 1 43.53 6.02 27.46
CA MET A 1 44.75 5.21 27.29
C MET A 1 44.40 3.75 27.54
N ASN A 2 44.74 2.89 26.57
CA ASN A 2 44.73 1.41 26.48
C ASN A 2 44.45 1.10 25.00
N ILE A 3 45.42 1.19 24.09
CA ILE A 3 46.51 0.25 23.80
C ILE A 3 46.05 -1.21 23.79
N SER A 4 45.73 -1.71 22.60
CA SER A 4 45.98 -3.11 22.24
C SER A 4 46.15 -3.22 20.72
N GLY A 5 47.35 -2.90 20.25
CA GLY A 5 47.80 -3.35 18.93
C GLY A 5 48.09 -4.84 19.01
N SER A 6 47.40 -5.65 18.20
CA SER A 6 47.70 -7.07 18.06
C SER A 6 48.44 -7.32 16.75
N VAL A 7 49.76 -7.39 16.89
CA VAL A 7 50.73 -8.28 16.21
C VAL A 7 50.18 -9.02 14.98
N ALA A 8 50.69 -8.63 13.81
CA ALA A 8 50.68 -9.44 12.60
C ALA A 8 51.78 -10.52 12.69
N ARG A 9 51.43 -11.76 13.07
CA ARG A 9 52.26 -12.96 12.82
C ARG A 9 51.35 -14.19 12.68
N HIS A 10 51.78 -15.10 11.81
CA HIS A 10 51.14 -16.33 11.32
C HIS A 10 50.20 -16.14 10.12
N GLY A 11 50.67 -16.64 8.98
CA GLY A 11 50.02 -16.60 7.66
C GLY A 11 48.78 -17.48 7.58
N VAL A 12 47.72 -17.10 8.29
CA VAL A 12 46.35 -17.54 8.01
C VAL A 12 45.70 -16.43 7.21
N LEU A 13 45.26 -16.74 5.99
CA LEU A 13 44.50 -15.82 5.14
C LEU A 13 43.19 -15.45 5.87
N LYS A 14 43.18 -14.33 6.59
CA LYS A 14 42.00 -13.83 7.30
C LYS A 14 41.06 -13.22 6.28
N TRP A 15 39.98 -13.93 5.95
CA TRP A 15 38.91 -13.39 5.13
C TRP A 15 38.28 -12.16 5.83
N PRO A 16 38.22 -11.00 5.18
CA PRO A 16 37.63 -9.81 5.81
C PRO A 16 36.16 -10.05 6.18
N THR A 17 35.69 -9.54 7.31
CA THR A 17 34.25 -9.60 7.60
C THR A 17 33.47 -8.81 6.53
N ARG A 18 32.20 -9.15 6.28
CA ARG A 18 31.35 -8.51 5.24
C ARG A 18 31.33 -6.97 5.34
N SER A 19 31.65 -6.43 6.51
CA SER A 19 31.78 -5.00 6.80
C SER A 19 32.99 -4.29 6.19
N GLU A 20 34.03 -5.01 5.71
CA GLU A 20 35.27 -4.39 5.19
C GLU A 20 35.53 -4.62 3.69
N ARG A 21 34.76 -5.51 3.04
CA ARG A 21 34.90 -5.83 1.60
C ARG A 21 33.82 -5.22 0.71
N GLY A 22 32.85 -4.55 1.30
CA GLY A 22 31.75 -3.89 0.59
C GLY A 22 32.05 -2.40 0.33
N PRO A 23 31.18 -1.71 -0.42
CA PRO A 23 31.24 -0.26 -0.68
C PRO A 23 31.10 0.64 0.58
N ASP A 24 31.35 0.08 1.76
CA ASP A 24 30.95 0.58 3.08
C ASP A 24 32.10 1.31 3.80
N CYS A 25 33.28 1.42 3.17
CA CYS A 25 34.35 2.29 3.66
C CYS A 25 33.84 3.74 3.75
N PRO A 26 34.03 4.46 4.87
CA PRO A 26 33.47 5.81 5.06
C PRO A 26 33.94 6.82 3.99
N ALA A 27 35.08 6.56 3.34
CA ALA A 27 35.58 7.33 2.19
C ALA A 27 34.78 7.07 0.89
N ALA A 28 34.39 5.82 0.61
CA ALA A 28 33.58 5.46 -0.56
C ALA A 28 32.13 5.99 -0.43
N ARG A 29 31.62 6.05 0.80
CA ARG A 29 30.30 6.61 1.13
C ARG A 29 30.18 8.12 0.86
N GLN A 30 31.28 8.86 0.97
CA GLN A 30 31.30 10.31 0.67
C GLN A 30 31.52 10.60 -0.82
N ALA A 31 32.23 9.73 -1.54
CA ALA A 31 32.42 9.86 -2.98
C ALA A 31 31.14 9.48 -3.78
N LEU A 32 30.41 8.45 -3.33
CA LEU A 32 29.15 8.01 -3.97
C LEU A 32 27.97 8.95 -3.74
N THR A 33 28.00 9.79 -2.70
CA THR A 33 26.93 10.77 -2.43
C THR A 33 27.02 12.02 -3.31
N ARG A 34 28.18 12.33 -3.90
CA ARG A 34 28.37 13.52 -4.74
C ARG A 34 28.07 13.32 -6.23
N LEU A 35 27.86 12.09 -6.69
CA LEU A 35 27.60 11.79 -8.10
C LEU A 35 26.13 11.48 -8.43
N GLN A 36 25.23 11.54 -7.46
CA GLN A 36 23.79 11.27 -7.66
C GLN A 36 22.87 12.48 -7.51
N SER A 37 23.36 13.71 -7.62
CA SER A 37 22.45 14.84 -7.85
C SER A 37 22.07 14.90 -9.33
N LYS A 38 21.26 13.94 -9.80
CA LYS A 38 20.63 14.04 -11.12
C LYS A 38 19.39 14.92 -10.97
N PRO A 39 19.34 16.16 -11.50
CA PRO A 39 18.10 16.92 -11.53
C PRO A 39 17.16 16.23 -12.52
N THR A 40 16.25 15.41 -11.99
CA THR A 40 15.19 14.71 -12.72
C THR A 40 13.93 15.05 -11.91
N GLN A 41 12.94 15.84 -12.33
CA GLN A 41 12.52 16.43 -13.60
C GLN A 41 11.82 17.74 -13.25
N ALA A 42 12.16 18.83 -13.94
CA ALA A 42 11.15 19.81 -14.29
C ALA A 42 10.39 19.27 -15.51
N SER A 43 9.09 19.52 -15.59
CA SER A 43 8.15 19.04 -16.61
C SER A 43 7.68 17.57 -16.47
N ILE A 44 6.57 17.40 -15.75
CA ILE A 44 5.28 16.91 -16.25
C ILE A 44 4.32 17.14 -15.09
N GLN A 45 3.40 18.07 -15.28
CA GLN A 45 2.27 18.29 -14.38
C GLN A 45 1.44 17.01 -14.34
N HIS A 46 1.81 16.12 -13.42
CA HIS A 46 1.15 14.86 -13.24
C HIS A 46 -0.14 15.18 -12.49
N SER A 47 -1.18 15.58 -13.23
CA SER A 47 -2.59 15.44 -12.86
C SER A 47 -2.88 13.95 -12.69
N LYS A 48 -2.24 13.35 -11.69
CA LYS A 48 -2.67 12.14 -11.03
C LYS A 48 -3.71 12.70 -10.07
N MET A 49 -4.98 12.38 -10.31
CA MET A 49 -6.08 12.71 -9.42
C MET A 49 -5.60 12.57 -7.97
N ALA A 50 -5.58 13.67 -7.22
CA ALA A 50 -4.97 13.73 -5.88
C ALA A 50 -5.54 12.64 -4.95
N ILE A 51 -6.83 12.35 -5.15
CA ILE A 51 -7.58 11.27 -4.50
C ILE A 51 -6.96 9.89 -4.80
N THR A 52 -6.64 9.58 -6.05
CA THR A 52 -6.03 8.29 -6.40
C THR A 52 -4.65 8.11 -5.75
N ARG A 53 -3.84 9.18 -5.66
CA ARG A 53 -2.56 9.14 -4.93
C ARG A 53 -2.77 8.93 -3.44
N MET A 54 -3.76 9.59 -2.86
CA MET A 54 -4.12 9.44 -1.45
C MET A 54 -4.55 8.00 -1.15
N ILE A 55 -5.48 7.44 -1.92
CA ILE A 55 -5.95 6.06 -1.78
C ILE A 55 -4.78 5.08 -1.92
N TYR A 56 -3.92 5.27 -2.93
CA TYR A 56 -2.78 4.38 -3.12
C TYR A 56 -1.85 4.36 -1.91
N ASN A 57 -1.49 5.54 -1.40
CA ASN A 57 -0.60 5.66 -0.25
C ASN A 57 -1.23 5.17 1.05
N SER A 58 -2.54 5.32 1.22
CA SER A 58 -3.25 4.96 2.44
C SER A 58 -3.49 3.46 2.57
N ILE A 59 -4.05 2.82 1.55
CA ILE A 59 -4.56 1.44 1.67
C ILE A 59 -3.93 0.45 0.70
N MET A 60 -3.44 0.90 -0.47
CA MET A 60 -2.95 0.00 -1.53
C MET A 60 -1.43 -0.24 -1.50
N LYS A 61 -0.65 0.62 -0.83
CA LYS A 61 0.82 0.57 -0.87
C LYS A 61 1.44 -0.57 -0.05
N ARG A 62 0.81 -1.01 1.04
CA ARG A 62 1.36 -2.06 1.93
C ARG A 62 0.55 -3.34 1.74
N ASN A 63 1.23 -4.47 1.51
CA ASN A 63 0.59 -5.76 1.24
C ASN A 63 -0.46 -6.13 2.30
N SER A 64 -0.16 -5.93 3.57
CA SER A 64 -1.08 -6.24 4.67
C SER A 64 -2.30 -5.31 4.73
N THR A 65 -2.14 -4.02 4.43
CA THR A 65 -3.26 -3.05 4.45
C THR A 65 -4.18 -3.23 3.25
N TYR A 66 -3.62 -3.70 2.13
CA TYR A 66 -4.39 -3.95 0.91
C TYR A 66 -5.44 -5.04 1.15
N VAL A 67 -5.00 -6.23 1.58
CA VAL A 67 -5.89 -7.37 1.78
C VAL A 67 -6.91 -7.12 2.89
N SER A 68 -6.51 -6.48 4.00
CA SER A 68 -7.44 -6.13 5.08
C SER A 68 -8.53 -5.16 4.61
N THR A 69 -8.19 -4.21 3.73
CA THR A 69 -9.15 -3.27 3.16
C THR A 69 -10.18 -3.99 2.29
N ILE A 70 -9.76 -4.99 1.51
CA ILE A 70 -10.69 -5.78 0.69
C ILE A 70 -11.68 -6.54 1.57
N PHE A 71 -11.21 -7.19 2.65
CA PHE A 71 -12.12 -7.90 3.55
C PHE A 71 -13.06 -6.97 4.32
N ALA A 72 -12.55 -5.86 4.85
CA ALA A 72 -13.39 -4.87 5.51
C ALA A 72 -14.43 -4.29 4.53
N GLY A 73 -13.98 -3.97 3.32
CA GLY A 73 -14.82 -3.47 2.23
C GLY A 73 -15.88 -4.49 1.80
N SER A 74 -15.56 -5.78 1.74
CA SER A 74 -16.50 -6.81 1.30
C SER A 74 -17.66 -6.98 2.27
N PHE A 75 -17.44 -6.94 3.59
CA PHE A 75 -18.52 -7.06 4.56
C PHE A 75 -19.46 -5.84 4.54
N ILE A 76 -18.88 -4.63 4.46
CA ILE A 76 -19.68 -3.40 4.36
C ILE A 76 -20.45 -3.38 3.04
N PHE A 77 -19.79 -3.73 1.95
CA PHE A 77 -20.40 -3.78 0.63
C PHE A 77 -21.50 -4.84 0.56
N SER A 78 -21.34 -5.99 1.20
CA SER A 78 -22.36 -7.05 1.22
C SER A 78 -23.69 -6.54 1.78
N ILE A 79 -23.67 -5.85 2.92
CA ILE A 79 -24.89 -5.33 3.56
C ILE A 79 -25.51 -4.21 2.70
N GLY A 80 -24.67 -3.28 2.25
CA GLY A 80 -25.13 -2.15 1.44
C GLY A 80 -25.69 -2.59 0.10
N PHE A 81 -25.03 -3.52 -0.58
CA PHE A 81 -25.41 -4.00 -1.91
C PHE A 81 -26.73 -4.78 -1.87
N ASP A 82 -26.92 -5.66 -0.88
CA ASP A 82 -28.17 -6.42 -0.72
C ASP A 82 -29.38 -5.50 -0.49
N THR A 83 -29.24 -4.55 0.44
CA THR A 83 -30.30 -3.59 0.76
C THR A 83 -30.62 -2.69 -0.43
N LEU A 84 -29.59 -2.15 -1.08
CA LEU A 84 -29.75 -1.20 -2.17
C LEU A 84 -30.35 -1.87 -3.42
N THR A 85 -29.90 -3.08 -3.74
CA THR A 85 -30.41 -3.83 -4.89
C THR A 85 -31.85 -4.26 -4.66
N SER A 86 -32.18 -4.72 -3.46
CA SER A 86 -33.56 -5.08 -3.09
C SER A 86 -34.49 -3.88 -3.17
N ALA A 87 -34.11 -2.74 -2.59
CA ALA A 87 -34.90 -1.52 -2.65
C ALA A 87 -35.09 -1.01 -4.09
N TRP A 88 -34.03 -1.07 -4.90
CA TRP A 88 -34.11 -0.70 -6.31
C TRP A 88 -35.06 -1.64 -7.08
N TRP A 89 -34.96 -2.95 -6.86
CA TRP A 89 -35.81 -3.94 -7.51
C TRP A 89 -37.28 -3.77 -7.12
N GLU A 90 -37.56 -3.57 -5.85
CA GLU A 90 -38.92 -3.32 -5.35
C GLU A 90 -39.46 -2.04 -5.96
N GLN A 91 -38.71 -0.94 -5.95
CA GLN A 91 -39.13 0.32 -6.55
C GLN A 91 -39.43 0.18 -8.04
N HIS A 92 -38.60 -0.57 -8.76
CA HIS A 92 -38.79 -0.81 -10.18
C HIS A 92 -40.01 -1.70 -10.48
N ASN A 93 -40.30 -2.68 -9.61
CA ASN A 93 -41.37 -3.66 -9.79
C ASN A 93 -42.59 -3.44 -8.88
N LYS A 94 -42.73 -2.25 -8.26
CA LYS A 94 -43.74 -1.92 -7.23
C LYS A 94 -45.15 -2.39 -7.56
N LYS A 95 -45.58 -2.26 -8.81
CA LYS A 95 -46.96 -2.60 -9.23
C LYS A 95 -47.20 -4.09 -9.46
N LYS A 96 -46.13 -4.88 -9.57
CA LYS A 96 -46.18 -6.33 -9.84
C LYS A 96 -45.83 -7.15 -8.59
N LEU A 97 -45.46 -6.48 -7.50
CA LEU A 97 -45.05 -7.14 -6.28
C LEU A 97 -46.29 -7.55 -5.47
N TRP A 98 -46.30 -8.81 -5.04
CA TRP A 98 -47.39 -9.37 -4.24
C TRP A 98 -47.62 -8.59 -2.93
N SER A 99 -46.55 -8.07 -2.31
CA SER A 99 -46.64 -7.25 -1.10
C SER A 99 -47.50 -5.99 -1.33
N THR A 100 -47.24 -5.25 -2.40
CA THR A 100 -48.02 -4.06 -2.76
C THR A 100 -49.46 -4.42 -3.14
N VAL A 101 -49.68 -5.51 -3.88
CA VAL A 101 -51.05 -5.95 -4.23
C VAL A 101 -51.84 -6.33 -2.98
N ARG A 102 -51.24 -7.07 -2.04
CA ARG A 102 -51.87 -7.41 -0.76
C ARG A 102 -52.21 -6.21 0.09
N GLU A 103 -51.29 -5.26 0.21
CA GLU A 103 -51.53 -4.02 0.96
C GLU A 103 -52.73 -3.25 0.39
N ASN A 104 -52.89 -3.24 -0.94
CA ASN A 104 -54.06 -2.64 -1.59
C ASN A 104 -55.36 -3.44 -1.41
N LEU A 105 -55.29 -4.75 -1.12
CA LEU A 105 -56.45 -5.61 -0.87
C LEU A 105 -56.91 -5.54 0.58
N GLU A 106 -55.98 -5.43 1.53
CA GLU A 106 -56.27 -5.30 2.96
C GLU A 106 -56.80 -3.90 3.33
N LEU A 107 -56.57 -2.89 2.48
CA LEU A 107 -57.08 -1.52 2.62
C LEU A 107 -58.41 -1.25 1.88
N LYS A 108 -59.09 -2.30 1.42
CA LYS A 108 -60.35 -2.22 0.64
C LYS A 108 -61.53 -2.80 1.42
#